data_AF-A0A919W7Z5-F1
#
_entry.id   AF-A0A919W7Z5-F1
#
_cell.length_a   1.000
_cell.length_b   1.000
_cell.length_c   1.000
_cell.angle_alpha   90.00
_cell.angle_beta   90.00
_cell.angle_gamma   90.00
#
_symmetry.space_group_name_H-M   'P 1'
#
loop_
_entity.id
_entity.type
_entity.pdbx_description
1 polymer ?
#
loop_
_entity_poly.entity_id
_entity_poly.type
_entity_poly.pdbx_seq_one_letter_code
_entity_poly.pdbx_strand_id
1 'polypeptide(L)'
;MNEQRRQILQMLADGKITADEAEKLLDALAREKPSPVTAKMPKYLRVEVTWEDTAGDGPGRINVRVPLKLLRAGVRLTSLLPPQALTRANAELGKAGVPIDLTLLKPQQLEELIEHLDDVSVDVDSSDGKVRVFCE
;
A
#
# COMPACT_ATOMS: atom_id res chain seq x y z
N MET A 1 -19.68 18.82 -0.28
CA MET A 1 -21.00 18.80 -0.96
C MET A 1 -20.73 19.14 -2.42
N ASN A 2 -21.06 18.25 -3.37
CA ASN A 2 -20.72 18.44 -4.78
C ASN A 2 -21.85 19.19 -5.50
N GLU A 3 -21.63 20.45 -5.89
CA GLU A 3 -22.62 21.34 -6.51
C GLU A 3 -23.21 20.74 -7.81
N GLN A 4 -22.38 20.03 -8.58
CA GLN A 4 -22.77 19.36 -9.81
C GLN A 4 -23.79 18.24 -9.56
N ARG A 5 -23.65 17.51 -8.43
CA ARG A 5 -24.62 16.48 -8.01
C ARG A 5 -25.98 17.09 -7.73
N ARG A 6 -26.02 18.26 -7.08
CA ARG A 6 -27.25 18.99 -6.77
C ARG A 6 -27.94 19.44 -8.05
N GLN A 7 -27.18 19.92 -9.03
CA GLN A 7 -27.70 20.36 -10.32
C GLN A 7 -28.33 19.21 -11.11
N ILE A 8 -27.71 18.02 -11.14
CA ILE A 8 -28.28 16.83 -11.81
C ILE A 8 -29.61 16.42 -11.15
N LEU A 9 -29.66 16.41 -9.81
CA LEU A 9 -30.89 16.09 -9.08
C LEU A 9 -32.00 17.14 -9.30
N GLN A 10 -31.63 18.41 -9.43
CA GLN A 10 -32.58 19.46 -9.79
C GLN A 10 -33.11 19.29 -11.23
N MET A 11 -32.26 18.92 -12.18
CA MET A 11 -32.68 18.64 -13.56
C MET A 11 -33.64 17.46 -13.65
N LEU A 12 -33.44 16.42 -12.82
CA LEU A 12 -34.37 15.30 -12.69
C LEU A 12 -35.70 15.74 -12.09
N ALA A 13 -35.67 16.55 -11.01
CA ALA A 13 -36.87 17.08 -10.37
C ALA A 13 -37.67 18.02 -11.29
N ASP A 14 -36.98 18.79 -12.13
CA ASP A 14 -37.57 19.67 -13.15
C ASP A 14 -38.07 18.88 -14.38
N GLY A 15 -37.82 17.57 -14.46
CA GLY A 15 -38.19 16.73 -15.60
C GLY A 15 -37.40 17.00 -16.88
N LYS A 16 -36.25 17.68 -16.78
CA LYS A 16 -35.37 18.00 -17.92
C LYS A 16 -34.57 16.79 -18.41
N ILE A 17 -34.45 15.77 -17.57
CA ILE A 17 -33.80 14.49 -17.84
C ILE A 17 -34.63 13.35 -17.26
N THR A 18 -34.48 12.16 -17.82
CA THR A 18 -35.06 10.93 -17.30
C THR A 18 -34.26 10.36 -16.13
N ALA A 19 -34.85 9.42 -15.39
CA ALA A 19 -34.15 8.71 -14.31
C ALA A 19 -32.88 8.00 -14.81
N ASP A 20 -32.96 7.34 -15.96
CA ASP A 20 -31.82 6.64 -16.59
C ASP A 20 -30.69 7.58 -17.00
N GLU A 21 -31.04 8.79 -17.48
CA GLU A 21 -30.06 9.82 -17.82
C GLU A 21 -29.42 10.43 -16.57
N ALA A 22 -30.21 10.66 -15.52
CA ALA A 22 -29.69 11.13 -14.24
C ALA A 22 -28.72 10.11 -13.63
N GLU A 23 -29.04 8.82 -13.68
CA GLU A 23 -28.16 7.73 -13.21
C GLU A 23 -26.82 7.73 -13.97
N LYS A 24 -26.86 7.81 -15.30
CA LYS A 24 -25.64 7.89 -16.13
C LYS A 24 -24.79 9.13 -15.83
N LEU A 25 -25.43 10.28 -15.61
CA LEU A 25 -24.73 11.52 -15.28
C LEU A 25 -24.12 11.48 -13.87
N LEU A 26 -24.82 10.89 -12.90
CA LEU A 26 -24.31 10.70 -11.54
C LEU A 26 -23.14 9.71 -11.52
N ASP A 27 -23.20 8.64 -12.33
CA ASP A 27 -22.10 7.69 -12.51
C ASP A 27 -20.88 8.32 -13.18
N ALA A 28 -21.10 9.12 -14.23
CA ALA A 28 -20.04 9.87 -14.88
C ALA A 28 -19.38 10.85 -13.90
N LEU A 29 -20.17 11.55 -13.09
CA LEU A 29 -19.66 12.46 -12.07
C LEU A 29 -18.92 11.73 -10.93
N ALA A 30 -19.33 10.51 -10.59
CA ALA A 30 -18.61 9.67 -9.64
C ALA A 30 -17.26 9.22 -10.17
N ARG A 31 -17.14 9.00 -11.50
CA ARG A 31 -15.88 8.71 -12.20
C ARG A 31 -14.99 9.96 -12.41
N GLU A 32 -15.60 11.15 -12.47
CA GLU A 32 -14.92 12.46 -12.54
C GLU A 32 -14.52 13.04 -11.18
N LYS A 33 -14.89 12.41 -10.05
CA LYS A 33 -14.16 12.69 -8.81
C LYS A 33 -12.68 12.55 -9.14
N PRO A 34 -11.85 13.55 -8.83
CA PRO A 34 -10.42 13.40 -9.05
C PRO A 34 -10.04 12.12 -8.32
N SER A 35 -9.56 11.11 -9.08
CA SER A 35 -8.72 10.07 -8.50
C SER A 35 -7.79 10.80 -7.55
N PRO A 36 -7.71 10.41 -6.26
CA PRO A 36 -7.03 11.19 -5.24
C PRO A 36 -5.65 11.58 -5.78
N VAL A 37 -5.53 12.86 -6.14
CA VAL A 37 -4.31 13.60 -6.45
C VAL A 37 -3.21 12.93 -7.27
N THR A 38 -3.39 11.85 -8.05
CA THR A 38 -2.21 11.08 -8.53
C THR A 38 -1.17 10.99 -7.41
N ALA A 39 -1.51 10.35 -6.29
CA ALA A 39 -0.48 9.85 -5.39
C ALA A 39 0.58 9.22 -6.30
N LYS A 40 1.78 9.80 -6.34
CA LYS A 40 2.84 9.33 -7.23
C LYS A 40 2.98 7.86 -6.91
N MET A 41 2.60 6.99 -7.84
CA MET A 41 2.68 5.55 -7.61
C MET A 41 4.05 5.26 -7.02
N PRO A 42 4.12 4.60 -5.86
CA PRO A 42 5.39 4.37 -5.21
C PRO A 42 6.30 3.65 -6.18
N LYS A 43 7.56 4.04 -6.17
CA LYS A 43 8.59 3.50 -7.06
C LYS A 43 9.33 2.35 -6.39
N TYR A 44 9.34 2.33 -5.05
CA TYR A 44 10.11 1.41 -4.25
C TYR A 44 9.31 0.88 -3.06
N LEU A 45 9.56 -0.37 -2.71
CA LEU A 45 9.29 -0.94 -1.40
C LEU A 45 10.56 -0.79 -0.56
N ARG A 46 10.47 -0.22 0.62
CA ARG A 46 11.58 -0.08 1.55
C ARG A 46 11.35 -0.95 2.79
N VAL A 47 12.38 -1.71 3.14
CA VAL A 47 12.40 -2.58 4.31
C VAL A 47 13.59 -2.17 5.16
N GLU A 48 13.32 -1.67 6.35
CA GLU A 48 14.33 -1.34 7.34
C GLU A 48 14.13 -2.21 8.57
N VAL A 49 15.21 -2.85 9.02
CA VAL A 49 15.21 -3.71 10.20
C VAL A 49 16.43 -3.34 11.02
N THR A 50 16.23 -2.93 12.25
CA THR A 50 17.27 -2.75 13.26
C THR A 50 16.98 -3.67 14.43
N TRP A 51 18.02 -4.29 14.99
CA TRP A 51 17.86 -5.17 16.15
C TRP A 51 19.02 -4.99 17.12
N GLU A 52 18.73 -5.28 18.38
CA GLU A 52 19.74 -5.34 19.43
C GLU A 52 20.31 -6.76 19.57
N ASP A 53 21.46 -6.86 20.23
CA ASP A 53 22.14 -8.13 20.45
C ASP A 53 21.36 -9.01 21.43
N THR A 54 20.40 -9.76 20.88
CA THR A 54 19.44 -10.58 21.63
C THR A 54 19.80 -12.07 21.60
N ALA A 55 20.73 -12.48 20.75
CA ALA A 55 21.08 -13.89 20.53
C ALA A 55 22.57 -14.17 20.24
N GLY A 56 23.48 -13.20 20.45
CA GLY A 56 24.91 -13.36 20.22
C GLY A 56 25.36 -13.10 18.77
N ASP A 57 24.43 -12.68 17.90
CA ASP A 57 24.70 -12.22 16.53
C ASP A 57 25.13 -10.75 16.48
N GLY A 58 25.17 -10.06 17.62
CA GLY A 58 25.48 -8.63 17.69
C GLY A 58 24.32 -7.74 17.21
N PRO A 59 24.38 -6.44 17.48
CA PRO A 59 23.40 -5.50 16.96
C PRO A 59 23.54 -5.38 15.44
N GLY A 60 22.44 -5.17 14.73
CA GLY A 60 22.50 -5.06 13.28
C GLY A 60 21.43 -4.16 12.68
N ARG A 61 21.70 -3.74 11.45
CA ARG A 61 20.87 -2.83 10.69
C ARG A 61 20.82 -3.25 9.23
N ILE A 62 19.61 -3.32 8.70
CA ILE A 62 19.30 -3.58 7.31
C ILE A 62 18.42 -2.43 6.82
N ASN A 63 18.73 -1.90 5.64
CA ASN A 63 17.95 -0.89 4.97
C ASN A 63 18.02 -1.18 3.47
N VAL A 64 16.96 -1.78 2.95
CA VAL A 64 16.89 -2.22 1.56
C VAL A 64 15.77 -1.48 0.86
N ARG A 65 16.09 -0.93 -0.31
CA ARG A 65 15.14 -0.26 -1.20
C ARG A 65 15.00 -1.07 -2.47
N VAL A 66 13.80 -1.58 -2.73
CA VAL A 66 13.51 -2.48 -3.85
C VAL A 66 12.59 -1.80 -4.85
N PRO A 67 13.00 -1.58 -6.12
CA PRO A 67 12.12 -1.04 -7.13
C PRO A 67 10.89 -1.92 -7.34
N LEU A 68 9.70 -1.36 -7.23
CA LEU A 68 8.44 -2.08 -7.45
C LEU A 68 8.34 -2.63 -8.88
N LYS A 69 9.03 -2.01 -9.84
CA LYS A 69 9.16 -2.54 -11.22
C LYS A 69 9.84 -3.90 -11.28
N LEU A 70 10.83 -4.17 -10.42
CA LEU A 70 11.49 -5.48 -10.37
C LEU A 70 10.56 -6.54 -9.79
N LEU A 71 9.84 -6.19 -8.73
CA LEU A 71 8.85 -7.09 -8.13
C LEU A 71 7.73 -7.42 -9.13
N ARG A 72 7.26 -6.44 -9.91
CA ARG A 72 6.32 -6.67 -11.03
C ARG A 72 6.89 -7.58 -12.10
N ALA A 73 8.19 -7.48 -12.39
CA ALA A 73 8.88 -8.34 -13.35
C ALA A 73 9.13 -9.76 -12.81
N GLY A 74 8.74 -10.07 -11.57
CA GLY A 74 8.84 -11.40 -10.97
C GLY A 74 10.11 -11.63 -10.14
N VAL A 75 10.92 -10.60 -9.91
CA VAL A 75 12.04 -10.69 -8.96
C VAL A 75 11.48 -10.85 -7.56
N ARG A 76 11.97 -11.85 -6.81
CA ARG A 76 11.49 -12.14 -5.46
C ARG A 76 12.26 -11.35 -4.42
N LEU A 77 11.56 -10.85 -3.40
CA LEU A 77 12.19 -10.20 -2.24
C LEU A 77 13.21 -11.09 -1.54
N THR A 78 12.97 -12.41 -1.52
CA THR A 78 13.89 -13.42 -0.97
C THR A 78 15.27 -13.44 -1.63
N SER A 79 15.41 -12.94 -2.87
CA SER A 79 16.71 -12.81 -3.54
C SER A 79 17.44 -11.50 -3.25
N LEU A 80 16.75 -10.52 -2.67
CA LEU A 80 17.26 -9.16 -2.47
C LEU A 80 17.53 -8.85 -0.99
N LEU A 81 16.93 -9.61 -0.07
CA LEU A 81 17.09 -9.43 1.37
C LEU A 81 17.71 -10.66 2.03
N PRO A 82 18.60 -10.48 3.02
CA PRO A 82 19.08 -11.59 3.84
C PRO A 82 17.94 -12.34 4.55
N PRO A 83 18.04 -13.66 4.74
CA PRO A 83 16.99 -14.46 5.39
C PRO A 83 16.59 -13.92 6.78
N GLN A 84 17.56 -13.54 7.61
CA GLN A 84 17.27 -12.98 8.95
C GLN A 84 16.42 -11.71 8.90
N ALA A 85 16.55 -10.91 7.83
CA ALA A 85 15.77 -9.69 7.66
C ALA A 85 14.30 -10.00 7.40
N LEU A 86 14.05 -10.97 6.51
CA LEU A 86 12.71 -11.39 6.13
C LEU A 86 11.99 -12.06 7.29
N THR A 87 12.68 -12.93 8.04
CA THR A 87 12.12 -13.57 9.22
C THR A 87 11.69 -12.54 10.27
N ARG A 88 12.55 -11.57 10.58
CA ARG A 88 12.21 -10.51 11.54
C ARG A 88 11.08 -9.61 11.03
N ALA A 89 11.15 -9.17 9.78
CA ALA A 89 10.11 -8.32 9.20
C ALA A 89 8.74 -9.01 9.18
N ASN A 90 8.67 -10.28 8.77
CA ASN A 90 7.43 -11.07 8.80
C ASN A 90 6.90 -11.28 10.23
N ALA A 91 7.78 -11.53 11.21
CA ALA A 91 7.35 -11.69 12.60
C ALA A 91 6.69 -10.42 13.13
N GLU A 92 7.26 -9.24 12.86
CA GLU A 92 6.68 -7.96 13.28
C GLU A 92 5.41 -7.61 12.49
N LEU A 93 5.36 -7.87 11.19
CA LEU A 93 4.13 -7.72 10.40
C LEU A 93 2.99 -8.58 10.95
N GLY A 94 3.28 -9.83 11.30
CA GLY A 94 2.31 -10.73 11.92
C GLY A 94 1.81 -10.24 13.29
N LYS A 95 2.71 -9.74 14.14
CA LYS A 95 2.34 -9.12 15.44
C LYS A 95 1.47 -7.87 15.25
N ALA A 96 1.72 -7.08 14.21
CA ALA A 96 0.95 -5.89 13.86
C ALA A 96 -0.41 -6.23 13.19
N GLY A 97 -0.72 -7.51 12.98
CA GLY A 97 -1.97 -7.95 12.33
C GLY A 97 -1.99 -7.71 10.82
N VAL A 98 -0.82 -7.50 10.20
CA VAL A 98 -0.68 -7.29 8.77
C VAL A 98 -0.55 -8.66 8.09
N PRO A 99 -1.55 -9.12 7.30
CA PRO A 99 -1.60 -10.48 6.74
C PRO A 99 -0.70 -10.61 5.50
N ILE A 100 0.52 -10.08 5.54
CA ILE A 100 1.47 -10.07 4.43
C ILE A 100 2.69 -10.90 4.80
N ASP A 101 3.02 -11.86 3.95
CA ASP A 101 4.28 -12.60 4.00
C ASP A 101 5.20 -12.12 2.87
N LEU A 102 6.27 -11.41 3.24
CA LEU A 102 7.26 -10.86 2.31
C LEU A 102 8.02 -11.95 1.53
N THR A 103 8.07 -13.18 2.04
CA THR A 103 8.72 -14.31 1.34
C THR A 103 7.84 -14.91 0.25
N LEU A 104 6.53 -14.72 0.35
CA LEU A 104 5.53 -15.22 -0.58
C LEU A 104 4.99 -14.14 -1.51
N LEU A 105 5.60 -12.94 -1.50
CA LEU A 105 5.16 -11.82 -2.31
C LEU A 105 5.22 -12.15 -3.82
N LYS A 106 4.05 -12.24 -4.44
CA LYS A 106 3.89 -12.45 -5.89
C LYS A 106 3.56 -11.16 -6.61
N PRO A 107 3.87 -11.04 -7.92
CA PRO A 107 3.50 -9.88 -8.71
C PRO A 107 2.01 -9.55 -8.64
N GLN A 108 1.13 -10.56 -8.63
CA GLN A 108 -0.33 -10.35 -8.59
C GLN A 108 -0.84 -9.75 -7.28
N GLN A 109 -0.08 -9.91 -6.19
CA GLN A 109 -0.43 -9.38 -4.87
C GLN A 109 0.22 -8.01 -4.61
N LEU A 110 1.04 -7.53 -5.56
CA LEU A 110 1.80 -6.30 -5.39
C LEU A 110 0.92 -5.06 -5.52
N GLU A 111 -0.07 -5.07 -6.41
CA GLU A 111 -1.01 -3.97 -6.55
C GLU A 111 -1.85 -3.77 -5.28
N GLU A 112 -2.36 -4.85 -4.67
CA GLU A 112 -3.07 -4.82 -3.39
C GLU A 112 -2.14 -4.35 -2.24
N LEU A 113 -0.89 -4.83 -2.22
CA LEU A 113 0.11 -4.35 -1.27
C LEU A 113 0.36 -2.84 -1.40
N ILE A 114 0.50 -2.34 -2.63
CA ILE A 114 0.75 -0.92 -2.89
C ILE A 114 -0.42 -0.07 -2.44
N GLU A 115 -1.66 -0.51 -2.71
CA GLU A 115 -2.87 0.18 -2.26
C GLU A 115 -2.97 0.21 -0.73
N HIS A 116 -2.61 -0.86 -0.03
CA HIS A 116 -2.61 -0.89 1.43
C HIS A 116 -1.45 -0.13 2.08
N LEU A 117 -0.26 -0.11 1.46
CA LEU A 117 0.92 0.56 2.00
C LEU A 117 1.01 2.05 1.64
N ASP A 118 0.11 2.58 0.79
CA ASP A 118 0.03 4.02 0.51
C ASP A 118 -0.37 4.82 1.77
N ASP A 119 -1.12 4.20 2.69
CA ASP A 119 -1.57 4.77 3.97
C ASP A 119 -0.87 4.16 5.21
N VAL A 120 -0.17 3.03 5.08
CA VAL A 120 0.33 2.24 6.21
C VAL A 120 1.85 2.07 6.15
N SER A 121 2.56 2.83 6.98
CA SER A 121 3.91 2.48 7.41
C SER A 121 3.82 1.57 8.62
N VAL A 122 4.30 0.33 8.51
CA VAL A 122 4.39 -0.56 9.67
C VAL A 122 5.67 -0.21 10.41
N ASP A 123 5.57 0.65 11.43
CA ASP A 123 6.66 0.95 12.36
C ASP A 123 6.40 0.22 13.68
N VAL A 124 7.10 -0.89 13.89
CA VAL A 124 7.04 -1.64 15.15
C VAL A 124 8.31 -1.39 15.92
N ASP A 125 8.20 -0.69 17.05
CA ASP A 125 9.26 -0.48 18.02
C ASP A 125 9.07 -1.50 19.15
N SER A 126 9.94 -2.51 19.19
CA SER A 126 9.96 -3.54 20.23
C SER A 126 11.28 -3.48 20.99
N SER A 127 11.34 -4.08 22.19
CA SER A 127 12.59 -4.18 22.98
C SER A 127 13.74 -4.83 22.22
N ASP A 128 13.41 -5.66 21.22
CA ASP A 128 14.37 -6.51 20.50
C ASP A 128 14.78 -5.90 19.15
N GLY A 129 14.15 -4.79 18.76
CA GLY A 129 14.42 -4.13 17.49
C GLY A 129 13.25 -3.32 16.93
N LYS A 130 13.55 -2.63 15.83
CA LYS A 130 12.62 -1.79 15.08
C LYS A 130 12.52 -2.25 13.63
N VAL A 131 11.29 -2.44 13.15
CA VAL A 131 11.00 -2.82 11.76
C VAL A 131 10.16 -1.74 11.10
N ARG A 132 10.57 -1.31 9.90
CA ARG A 132 9.80 -0.39 9.05
C ARG A 132 9.63 -0.97 7.65
N VAL A 133 8.37 -1.10 7.23
CA VAL A 133 8.01 -1.51 5.86
C VAL A 133 7.06 -0.48 5.28
N PHE A 134 7.42 0.12 4.14
CA PHE A 134 6.64 1.16 3.49
C PHE A 134 6.97 1.31 1.99
N CYS A 135 6.09 2.02 1.28
CA CYS A 135 6.23 2.36 -0.14
C CYS A 135 6.68 3.82 -0.32
N GLU A 136 7.61 4.10 -1.25
CA GLU A 136 8.11 5.47 -1.59
C GLU A 136 8.43 5.68 -3.07
#